data_AF-A0A0F8VHG6-F1
#
_entry.id   AF-A0A0F8VHG6-F1
#
_cell.length_a   1.000
_cell.length_b   1.000
_cell.length_c   1.000
_cell.angle_alpha   90.00
_cell.angle_beta   90.00
_cell.angle_gamma   90.00
#
_symmetry.space_group_name_H-M   'P 1'
#
loop_
_entity.id
_entity.type
_entity.pdbx_description
1 polymer ?
#
loop_
_entity_poly.entity_id
_entity_poly.type
_entity_poly.pdbx_seq_one_letter_code
_entity_poly.pdbx_strand_id
1 'polypeptide(L)'
;MDSEPPPYHNWQEAVPDTTTFPPPPVAGNLVSSTGNASSDDADRALEFCDRNPLSPPVQPPAVVYLSPIAPPEFRGSIYKHGDSWRGSTRDRHRDCLVSSNLPVYFSLVDSPFVTERSKTIYFEVKLLGLRAGPAPGEASGLSIGFVAQPYPTWCSPGWQRGSIGVFSDDGCRFVNDCWGGKDFTQAFSVGETLGLGMTFHLPDHSNASPQTHKLKVEVFFTRNGQRAGGWDLHEETDEEAGGVEGLEGDFDLHAAVGLFGGVDFEVCYNNPAAGWLWRP
;
A
#
# COMPACT_ATOMS: atom_id res chain seq x y z
N MET A 1 33.67 -64.35 12.48
CA MET A 1 33.97 -63.47 11.33
C MET A 1 32.69 -62.70 11.13
N ASP A 2 32.55 -61.58 11.82
CA ASP A 2 31.29 -60.84 11.85
C ASP A 2 31.49 -59.45 11.30
N SER A 3 30.54 -59.12 10.44
CA SER A 3 30.49 -58.14 9.37
C SER A 3 30.74 -56.68 9.77
N GLU A 4 31.42 -55.98 8.88
CA GLU A 4 31.56 -54.52 8.85
C GLU A 4 30.19 -53.82 8.99
N PRO A 5 30.09 -52.74 9.79
CA PRO A 5 28.86 -51.96 9.86
C PRO A 5 28.56 -51.29 8.50
N PRO A 6 27.28 -51.06 8.17
CA PRO A 6 26.90 -50.47 6.89
C PRO A 6 27.53 -49.07 6.72
N PRO A 7 27.87 -48.67 5.49
CA PRO A 7 28.51 -47.39 5.22
C PRO A 7 27.63 -46.24 5.71
N TYR A 8 28.22 -45.37 6.53
CA TYR A 8 27.62 -44.13 7.01
C TYR A 8 27.17 -43.30 5.80
N HIS A 9 25.86 -43.09 5.65
CA HIS A 9 25.34 -42.17 4.64
C HIS A 9 25.72 -40.74 5.05
N ASN A 10 26.56 -40.12 4.23
CA ASN A 10 27.03 -38.74 4.42
C ASN A 10 25.87 -37.77 4.09
N TRP A 11 24.93 -37.60 5.02
CA TRP A 11 23.78 -36.70 4.84
C TRP A 11 24.20 -35.24 4.58
N GLN A 12 25.44 -34.88 4.92
CA GLN A 12 26.01 -33.56 4.69
C GLN A 12 26.31 -33.30 3.20
N GLU A 13 26.48 -34.34 2.38
CA GLU A 13 26.61 -34.22 0.91
C GLU A 13 25.25 -34.15 0.19
N ALA A 14 24.15 -34.47 0.88
CA ALA A 14 22.79 -34.40 0.34
C ALA A 14 22.13 -33.02 0.52
N VAL A 15 22.81 -32.08 1.19
CA VAL A 15 22.32 -30.71 1.35
C VAL A 15 22.82 -29.90 0.16
N PRO A 16 21.93 -29.44 -0.75
CA PRO A 16 22.34 -28.59 -1.86
C PRO A 16 22.95 -27.30 -1.32
N ASP A 17 23.91 -26.75 -2.06
CA ASP A 17 24.51 -25.45 -1.74
C ASP A 17 23.42 -24.37 -1.69
N THR A 18 23.08 -23.96 -0.45
CA THR A 18 21.98 -23.05 -0.17
C THR A 18 22.28 -21.61 -0.58
N THR A 19 23.51 -21.31 -1.03
CA THR A 19 23.90 -19.98 -1.51
C THR A 19 23.26 -19.59 -2.84
N THR A 20 22.62 -20.54 -3.53
CA THR A 20 21.88 -20.30 -4.78
C THR A 20 20.38 -20.08 -4.60
N PHE A 21 19.85 -20.24 -3.39
CA PHE A 21 18.45 -19.94 -3.13
C PHE A 21 18.22 -18.43 -3.15
N PRO A 22 17.07 -17.98 -3.69
CA PRO A 22 16.65 -16.60 -3.49
C PRO A 22 16.58 -16.30 -1.99
N PRO A 23 16.78 -15.03 -1.57
CA PRO A 23 16.59 -14.67 -0.17
C PRO A 23 15.21 -15.15 0.29
N PRO A 24 15.08 -15.60 1.55
CA PRO A 24 13.79 -16.04 2.06
C PRO A 24 12.77 -14.91 1.89
N PRO A 25 11.51 -15.22 1.58
CA PRO A 25 10.46 -14.21 1.53
C PRO A 25 10.42 -13.45 2.86
N VAL A 26 10.16 -12.14 2.78
CA VAL A 26 9.97 -11.32 3.98
C VAL A 26 8.68 -11.78 4.64
N ALA A 27 8.82 -12.41 5.81
CA ALA A 27 7.70 -12.88 6.61
C ALA A 27 6.87 -11.70 7.14
N GLY A 28 5.56 -11.85 7.12
CA GLY A 28 4.60 -10.94 7.74
C GLY A 28 4.68 -10.97 9.26
N ASN A 29 4.39 -9.84 9.88
CA ASN A 29 4.29 -9.68 11.32
C ASN A 29 2.89 -10.08 11.77
N LEU A 30 2.79 -10.84 12.86
CA LEU A 30 1.50 -11.14 13.50
C LEU A 30 0.86 -9.89 14.13
N VAL A 31 1.69 -8.91 14.53
CA VAL A 31 1.27 -7.71 15.26
C VAL A 31 2.21 -6.55 14.86
N SER A 32 1.66 -5.46 14.34
CA SER A 32 2.36 -4.17 14.22
C SER A 32 2.35 -3.43 15.55
N SER A 33 3.28 -2.48 15.74
CA SER A 33 3.43 -1.81 17.03
C SER A 33 2.19 -1.01 17.45
N THR A 34 1.51 -0.34 16.50
CA THR A 34 0.24 0.38 16.76
C THR A 34 -0.74 0.41 15.57
N GLY A 35 -0.39 -0.14 14.41
CA GLY A 35 -1.12 -0.01 13.15
C GLY A 35 -2.01 -1.20 12.75
N ASN A 36 -2.46 -2.02 13.71
CA ASN A 36 -3.38 -3.13 13.41
C ASN A 36 -4.82 -2.64 13.45
N ALA A 37 -5.67 -3.21 12.61
CA ALA A 37 -7.11 -3.08 12.81
C ALA A 37 -7.50 -3.73 14.15
N SER A 38 -8.47 -3.15 14.86
CA SER A 38 -9.12 -3.88 15.94
C SER A 38 -9.79 -5.14 15.37
N SER A 39 -9.89 -6.23 16.13
CA SER A 39 -10.53 -7.47 15.65
C SER A 39 -11.95 -7.20 15.13
N ASP A 40 -12.71 -6.39 15.84
CA ASP A 40 -14.07 -6.02 15.47
C ASP A 40 -14.11 -5.19 14.17
N ASP A 41 -13.14 -4.30 13.96
CA ASP A 41 -13.04 -3.51 12.72
C ASP A 41 -12.56 -4.36 11.54
N ALA A 42 -11.65 -5.32 11.78
CA ALA A 42 -11.19 -6.27 10.77
C ALA A 42 -12.33 -7.18 10.29
N ASP A 43 -13.10 -7.75 11.22
CA ASP A 43 -14.26 -8.60 10.91
C ASP A 43 -15.34 -7.81 10.16
N ARG A 44 -15.66 -6.60 10.62
CA ARG A 44 -16.62 -5.71 9.96
C ARG A 44 -16.16 -5.29 8.57
N ALA A 45 -14.85 -5.08 8.39
CA ALA A 45 -14.27 -4.73 7.10
C ALA A 45 -14.30 -5.92 6.13
N LEU A 46 -14.00 -7.13 6.60
CA LEU A 46 -14.14 -8.36 5.83
C LEU A 46 -15.58 -8.57 5.38
N GLU A 47 -16.55 -8.46 6.29
CA GLU A 47 -17.98 -8.58 5.97
C GLU A 47 -18.44 -7.51 4.95
N PHE A 48 -17.91 -6.28 5.07
CA PHE A 48 -18.15 -5.23 4.07
C PHE A 48 -17.58 -5.63 2.71
N CYS A 49 -16.35 -6.12 2.67
CA CYS A 49 -15.67 -6.53 1.44
C CYS A 49 -16.42 -7.68 0.73
N ASP A 50 -16.88 -8.68 1.47
CA ASP A 50 -17.63 -9.82 0.93
C ASP A 50 -18.96 -9.39 0.30
N ARG A 51 -19.61 -8.37 0.87
CA ARG A 51 -20.91 -7.86 0.40
C ARG A 51 -20.80 -6.86 -0.74
N ASN A 52 -19.66 -6.22 -0.93
CA ASN A 52 -19.51 -5.08 -1.84
C ASN A 52 -18.32 -5.30 -2.79
N PRO A 53 -18.40 -6.19 -3.79
CA PRO A 53 -17.28 -6.50 -4.69
C PRO A 53 -16.72 -5.25 -5.39
N LEU A 54 -15.45 -5.31 -5.81
CA LEU A 54 -14.77 -4.20 -6.48
C LEU A 54 -15.55 -3.75 -7.72
N SER A 55 -15.69 -2.44 -7.88
CA SER A 55 -16.42 -1.82 -8.98
C SER A 55 -15.62 -1.91 -10.28
N PRO A 56 -16.26 -2.20 -11.42
CA PRO A 56 -15.55 -2.21 -12.69
C PRO A 56 -14.98 -0.83 -13.04
N PRO A 57 -13.88 -0.75 -13.81
CA PRO A 57 -13.30 0.50 -14.29
C PRO A 57 -14.29 1.41 -15.00
N VAL A 58 -14.11 2.72 -14.82
CA VAL A 58 -14.93 3.74 -15.46
C VAL A 58 -14.13 4.60 -16.44
N GLN A 59 -14.84 5.24 -17.37
CA GLN A 59 -14.22 6.22 -18.26
C GLN A 59 -13.83 7.48 -17.46
N PRO A 60 -12.63 8.03 -17.66
CA PRO A 60 -12.24 9.27 -17.00
C PRO A 60 -13.11 10.44 -17.49
N PRO A 61 -13.36 11.44 -16.64
CA PRO A 61 -13.98 12.69 -17.07
C PRO A 61 -13.02 13.46 -18.00
N ALA A 62 -13.56 14.38 -18.81
CA ALA A 62 -12.77 15.19 -19.74
C ALA A 62 -11.71 16.07 -19.04
N VAL A 63 -11.97 16.45 -17.79
CA VAL A 63 -11.04 17.21 -16.95
C VAL A 63 -10.86 16.43 -15.64
N VAL A 64 -9.61 16.10 -15.34
CA VAL A 64 -9.24 15.44 -14.08
C VAL A 64 -8.71 16.50 -13.12
N TYR A 65 -9.43 16.71 -12.02
CA TYR A 65 -8.99 17.54 -10.91
C TYR A 65 -9.10 16.74 -9.62
N LEU A 66 -7.95 16.47 -8.99
CA LEU A 66 -7.85 15.65 -7.79
C LEU A 66 -8.00 16.48 -6.53
N SER A 67 -8.94 16.07 -5.68
CA SER A 67 -9.20 16.63 -4.37
C SER A 67 -9.52 15.52 -3.38
N PRO A 68 -9.19 15.67 -2.09
CA PRO A 68 -9.53 14.71 -1.06
C PRO A 68 -11.03 14.69 -0.79
N ILE A 69 -11.60 13.50 -0.57
CA ILE A 69 -12.94 13.27 -0.05
C ILE A 69 -12.79 12.75 1.37
N ALA A 70 -13.27 13.53 2.33
CA ALA A 70 -13.35 13.12 3.72
C ALA A 70 -14.60 12.24 3.94
N PRO A 71 -14.47 11.06 4.59
CA PRO A 71 -15.60 10.19 4.85
C PRO A 71 -16.44 10.69 6.03
N PRO A 72 -17.65 10.13 6.25
CA PRO A 72 -18.52 10.53 7.36
C PRO A 72 -17.90 10.38 8.75
N GLU A 73 -16.92 9.50 8.94
CA GLU A 73 -16.19 9.28 10.19
C GLU A 73 -15.13 10.35 10.46
N PHE A 74 -14.70 11.10 9.44
CA PHE A 74 -13.66 12.11 9.57
C PHE A 74 -14.08 13.21 10.54
N ARG A 75 -13.24 13.48 11.54
CA ARG A 75 -13.44 14.57 12.51
C ARG A 75 -12.23 15.48 12.47
N GLY A 76 -12.32 16.50 11.64
CA GLY A 76 -11.19 17.34 11.34
C GLY A 76 -11.54 18.45 10.36
N SER A 77 -10.52 18.98 9.70
CA SER A 77 -10.68 19.92 8.59
C SER A 77 -9.69 19.56 7.48
N ILE A 78 -10.11 19.73 6.24
CA ILE A 78 -9.24 19.66 5.06
C ILE A 78 -9.52 20.87 4.19
N TYR A 79 -8.48 21.56 3.75
CA TYR A 79 -8.60 22.75 2.92
C TYR A 79 -7.46 22.83 1.91
N LYS A 80 -7.73 23.48 0.77
CA LYS A 80 -6.73 23.71 -0.27
C LYS A 80 -5.65 24.67 0.23
N HIS A 81 -4.39 24.32 0.01
CA HIS A 81 -3.22 25.12 0.38
C HIS A 81 -2.24 25.16 -0.80
N GLY A 82 -2.31 26.22 -1.61
CA GLY A 82 -1.58 26.26 -2.88
C GLY A 82 -2.05 25.15 -3.83
N ASP A 83 -1.11 24.33 -4.30
CA ASP A 83 -1.36 23.17 -5.17
C ASP A 83 -1.48 21.85 -4.39
N SER A 84 -1.46 21.90 -3.06
CA SER A 84 -1.67 20.76 -2.16
C SER A 84 -2.92 20.96 -1.29
N TRP A 85 -3.23 19.97 -0.46
CA TRP A 85 -4.34 20.01 0.49
C TRP A 85 -3.82 19.76 1.90
N ARG A 86 -4.10 20.67 2.82
CA ARG A 86 -3.76 20.50 4.24
C ARG A 86 -4.94 19.95 5.01
N GLY A 87 -4.65 19.01 5.90
CA GLY A 87 -5.64 18.39 6.75
C GLY A 87 -5.18 18.26 8.20
N SER A 88 -6.15 18.11 9.10
CA SER A 88 -5.94 17.90 10.52
C SER A 88 -7.08 17.08 11.10
N THR A 89 -6.78 16.06 11.89
CA THR A 89 -7.74 15.29 12.71
C THR A 89 -7.66 15.67 14.19
N ARG A 90 -8.76 15.49 14.92
CA ARG A 90 -8.79 15.70 16.37
C ARG A 90 -8.02 14.62 17.13
N ASP A 91 -7.60 14.94 18.35
CA ASP A 91 -7.08 13.94 19.30
C ASP A 91 -8.07 12.79 19.51
N ARG A 92 -7.55 11.57 19.68
CA ARG A 92 -8.36 10.34 19.84
C ARG A 92 -9.34 10.09 18.69
N HIS A 93 -9.02 10.58 17.50
CA HIS A 93 -9.76 10.24 16.29
C HIS A 93 -9.53 8.76 15.95
N ARG A 94 -10.60 8.06 15.61
CA ARG A 94 -10.57 6.66 15.17
C ARG A 94 -10.17 6.59 13.71
N ASP A 95 -9.73 5.42 13.26
CA ASP A 95 -9.29 5.20 11.90
C ASP A 95 -10.31 5.69 10.86
N CYS A 96 -9.81 6.41 9.86
CA CYS A 96 -10.58 6.74 8.67
C CYS A 96 -9.69 6.85 7.43
N LEU A 97 -10.32 6.75 6.27
CA LEU A 97 -9.69 6.83 4.96
C LEU A 97 -10.13 8.08 4.21
N VAL A 98 -9.19 8.98 3.92
CA VAL A 98 -9.40 10.08 2.98
C VAL A 98 -8.90 9.65 1.61
N SER A 99 -9.80 9.50 0.64
CA SER A 99 -9.45 9.14 -0.74
C SER A 99 -9.48 10.34 -1.67
N SER A 100 -8.84 10.22 -2.82
CA SER A 100 -9.02 11.14 -3.95
C SER A 100 -10.43 11.01 -4.53
N ASN A 101 -11.02 12.12 -4.98
CA ASN A 101 -12.35 12.16 -5.60
C ASN A 101 -12.45 11.43 -6.94
N LEU A 102 -11.33 11.28 -7.64
CA LEU A 102 -11.22 10.56 -8.89
C LEU A 102 -10.04 9.58 -8.80
N PRO A 103 -10.08 8.47 -9.56
CA PRO A 103 -8.92 7.61 -9.72
C PRO A 103 -7.67 8.39 -10.17
N VAL A 104 -6.53 8.01 -9.63
CA VAL A 104 -5.21 8.42 -10.14
C VAL A 104 -4.70 7.48 -11.23
N TYR A 105 -5.30 6.29 -11.34
CA TYR A 105 -5.14 5.32 -12.42
C TYR A 105 -6.52 4.93 -12.93
N PHE A 106 -6.79 5.17 -14.21
CA PHE A 106 -7.99 4.71 -14.89
C PHE A 106 -7.67 3.51 -15.78
N SER A 107 -8.05 2.30 -15.38
CA SER A 107 -7.64 1.07 -16.06
C SER A 107 -7.99 1.07 -17.56
N LEU A 108 -9.16 1.61 -17.92
CA LEU A 108 -9.62 1.65 -19.32
C LEU A 108 -8.74 2.48 -20.27
N VAL A 109 -7.97 3.44 -19.75
CA VAL A 109 -7.18 4.37 -20.60
C VAL A 109 -5.70 4.40 -20.24
N ASP A 110 -5.35 4.05 -19.00
CA ASP A 110 -3.98 4.10 -18.50
C ASP A 110 -3.28 2.74 -18.56
N SER A 111 -4.03 1.65 -18.73
CA SER A 111 -3.46 0.30 -18.74
C SER A 111 -2.41 0.14 -19.85
N PRO A 112 -1.23 -0.42 -19.53
CA PRO A 112 -0.24 -0.79 -20.54
C PRO A 112 -0.78 -1.74 -21.62
N PHE A 113 -1.82 -2.55 -21.32
CA PHE A 113 -2.48 -3.36 -22.36
C PHE A 113 -3.24 -2.53 -23.40
N VAL A 114 -3.65 -1.31 -23.04
CA VAL A 114 -4.34 -0.37 -23.93
C VAL A 114 -3.35 0.60 -24.58
N THR A 115 -2.37 1.08 -23.82
CA THR A 115 -1.46 2.15 -24.25
C THR A 115 -0.15 1.64 -24.84
N GLU A 116 0.17 0.36 -24.68
CA GLU A 116 1.46 -0.26 -25.00
C GLU A 116 2.66 0.42 -24.33
N ARG A 117 2.41 1.17 -23.25
CA ARG A 117 3.42 1.93 -22.51
C ARG A 117 3.28 1.69 -21.03
N SER A 118 4.40 1.71 -20.32
CA SER A 118 4.37 1.70 -18.87
C SER A 118 3.68 2.94 -18.33
N LYS A 119 2.92 2.77 -17.25
CA LYS A 119 2.23 3.83 -16.54
C LYS A 119 2.71 3.89 -15.11
N THR A 120 3.05 5.07 -14.63
CA THR A 120 3.34 5.31 -13.21
C THR A 120 2.25 6.19 -12.61
N ILE A 121 1.74 5.78 -11.45
CA ILE A 121 0.96 6.62 -10.54
C ILE A 121 1.77 6.89 -9.28
N TYR A 122 1.61 8.08 -8.71
CA TYR A 122 2.37 8.52 -7.55
C TYR A 122 1.69 9.69 -6.87
N PHE A 123 1.86 9.86 -5.57
CA PHE A 123 1.52 11.07 -4.84
C PHE A 123 2.35 11.18 -3.55
N GLU A 124 2.40 12.38 -2.97
CA GLU A 124 3.13 12.67 -1.74
C GLU A 124 2.21 13.08 -0.59
N VAL A 125 2.63 12.72 0.63
CA VAL A 125 2.05 13.18 1.90
C VAL A 125 3.19 13.69 2.78
N LYS A 126 3.04 14.91 3.30
CA LYS A 126 3.90 15.48 4.31
C LYS A 126 3.26 15.36 5.69
N LEU A 127 4.00 14.77 6.62
CA LEU A 127 3.58 14.69 8.02
C LEU A 127 3.90 16.01 8.72
N LEU A 128 2.89 16.77 9.14
CA LEU A 128 3.06 18.10 9.73
C LEU A 128 3.06 18.09 11.27
N GLY A 129 2.39 17.12 11.89
CA GLY A 129 2.29 17.05 13.35
C GLY A 129 1.58 15.79 13.83
N LEU A 130 1.95 15.35 15.03
CA LEU A 130 1.36 14.20 15.73
C LEU A 130 0.93 14.66 17.12
N ARG A 131 -0.22 14.15 17.59
CA ARG A 131 -0.83 14.46 18.90
C ARG A 131 -1.28 13.16 19.57
N ALA A 132 -2.41 13.17 20.29
CA ALA A 132 -2.87 12.00 21.02
C ALA A 132 -3.41 10.93 20.04
N GLY A 133 -2.92 9.70 20.18
CA GLY A 133 -3.41 8.52 19.45
C GLY A 133 -4.88 8.18 19.75
N PRO A 134 -5.43 7.17 19.05
CA PRO A 134 -6.82 6.74 19.21
C PRO A 134 -7.16 6.36 20.65
N ALA A 135 -6.30 5.59 21.32
CA ALA A 135 -6.40 5.24 22.74
C ALA A 135 -5.17 5.67 23.57
N PRO A 136 -5.27 5.70 24.92
CA PRO A 136 -4.13 5.99 25.78
C PRO A 136 -2.97 5.01 25.57
N GLY A 137 -1.80 5.53 25.18
CA GLY A 137 -0.60 4.72 24.94
C GLY A 137 -0.40 4.30 23.48
N GLU A 138 -1.38 4.55 22.61
CA GLU A 138 -1.26 4.31 21.17
C GLU A 138 -0.69 5.55 20.44
N ALA A 139 0.00 5.31 19.33
CA ALA A 139 0.52 6.36 18.47
C ALA A 139 -0.61 6.96 17.62
N SER A 140 -0.52 8.26 17.33
CA SER A 140 -1.24 8.86 16.21
C SER A 140 -0.38 8.77 14.95
N GLY A 141 -0.99 8.81 13.78
CA GLY A 141 -0.27 8.75 12.54
C GLY A 141 -1.15 8.80 11.31
N LEU A 142 -0.52 8.47 10.19
CA LEU A 142 -1.18 8.32 8.91
C LEU A 142 -0.58 7.13 8.16
N SER A 143 -1.30 6.67 7.16
CA SER A 143 -0.81 5.70 6.18
C SER A 143 -1.02 6.26 4.77
N ILE A 144 -0.07 5.98 3.88
CA ILE A 144 -0.12 6.42 2.48
C ILE A 144 -0.32 5.18 1.60
N GLY A 145 -1.26 5.24 0.67
CA GLY A 145 -1.64 4.06 -0.10
C GLY A 145 -2.49 4.30 -1.33
N PHE A 146 -2.85 3.20 -1.98
CA PHE A 146 -3.82 3.17 -3.08
C PHE A 146 -4.95 2.20 -2.73
N VAL A 147 -6.16 2.52 -3.18
CA VAL A 147 -7.35 1.67 -2.98
C VAL A 147 -8.17 1.58 -4.27
N ALA A 148 -8.69 0.38 -4.57
CA ALA A 148 -9.80 0.16 -5.47
C ALA A 148 -11.12 0.30 -4.70
N GLN A 149 -12.17 0.79 -5.37
CA GLN A 149 -13.48 1.02 -4.76
C GLN A 149 -14.45 -0.14 -5.05
N PRO A 150 -15.43 -0.40 -4.18
CA PRO A 150 -15.68 0.25 -2.90
C PRO A 150 -14.75 -0.25 -1.78
N TYR A 151 -14.26 0.66 -0.94
CA TYR A 151 -13.37 0.36 0.19
C TYR A 151 -13.95 0.85 1.53
N PRO A 152 -13.84 0.09 2.64
CA PRO A 152 -14.35 0.51 3.94
C PRO A 152 -13.62 1.76 4.44
N THR A 153 -14.36 2.86 4.62
CA THR A 153 -13.79 4.19 4.93
C THR A 153 -13.24 4.33 6.35
N TRP A 154 -13.39 3.31 7.18
CA TRP A 154 -12.83 3.22 8.54
C TRP A 154 -11.57 2.34 8.60
N CYS A 155 -11.06 1.88 7.46
CA CYS A 155 -9.84 1.09 7.38
C CYS A 155 -8.74 1.88 6.71
N SER A 156 -7.52 1.74 7.19
CA SER A 156 -6.33 2.23 6.49
C SER A 156 -6.12 1.49 5.17
N PRO A 157 -5.51 2.11 4.14
CA PRO A 157 -5.15 1.42 2.91
C PRO A 157 -4.13 0.32 3.21
N GLY A 158 -4.26 -0.83 2.54
CA GLY A 158 -3.43 -2.01 2.73
C GLY A 158 -4.05 -3.07 3.63
N TRP A 159 -5.06 -2.75 4.45
CA TRP A 159 -5.68 -3.73 5.36
C TRP A 159 -6.64 -4.72 4.70
N GLN A 160 -7.22 -4.35 3.56
CA GLN A 160 -8.26 -5.14 2.89
C GLN A 160 -8.00 -5.23 1.38
N ARG A 161 -8.75 -6.10 0.70
CA ARG A 161 -8.59 -6.37 -0.74
C ARG A 161 -8.63 -5.09 -1.58
N GLY A 162 -7.92 -5.11 -2.71
CA GLY A 162 -7.83 -3.95 -3.59
C GLY A 162 -7.07 -2.78 -2.99
N SER A 163 -6.21 -3.00 -2.00
CA SER A 163 -5.48 -1.90 -1.38
C SER A 163 -4.06 -2.23 -0.95
N ILE A 164 -3.24 -1.19 -0.93
CA ILE A 164 -1.84 -1.21 -0.54
C ILE A 164 -1.52 0.03 0.28
N GLY A 165 -0.71 -0.10 1.32
CA GLY A 165 -0.35 1.03 2.16
C GLY A 165 0.99 0.89 2.89
N VAL A 166 1.55 2.02 3.30
CA VAL A 166 2.71 2.11 4.19
C VAL A 166 2.36 3.00 5.38
N PHE A 167 2.64 2.54 6.58
CA PHE A 167 2.17 3.15 7.82
C PHE A 167 3.26 3.99 8.48
N SER A 168 2.86 5.10 9.12
CA SER A 168 3.81 6.06 9.68
C SER A 168 4.41 5.66 11.01
N ASP A 169 3.72 4.85 11.80
CA ASP A 169 4.08 4.52 13.18
C ASP A 169 5.28 3.56 13.24
N ASP A 170 5.34 2.57 12.35
CA ASP A 170 6.42 1.59 12.28
C ASP A 170 7.16 1.55 10.93
N GLY A 171 6.55 2.07 9.86
CA GLY A 171 7.11 1.99 8.51
C GLY A 171 6.83 0.67 7.81
N CYS A 172 5.94 -0.16 8.33
CA CYS A 172 5.50 -1.40 7.70
C CYS A 172 4.66 -1.12 6.45
N ARG A 173 4.72 -2.07 5.51
CA ARG A 173 3.86 -2.10 4.31
C ARG A 173 2.80 -3.18 4.43
N PHE A 174 1.66 -2.93 3.81
CA PHE A 174 0.47 -3.76 3.89
C PHE A 174 -0.13 -3.92 2.50
N VAL A 175 -0.49 -5.16 2.14
CA VAL A 175 -1.19 -5.50 0.90
C VAL A 175 -2.26 -6.52 1.27
N ASN A 176 -3.52 -6.09 1.35
CA ASN A 176 -4.63 -6.92 1.83
C ASN A 176 -4.29 -7.71 3.10
N ASP A 177 -3.75 -7.01 4.10
CA ASP A 177 -3.25 -7.57 5.35
C ASP A 177 -3.71 -6.71 6.52
N CYS A 178 -4.66 -7.22 7.30
CA CYS A 178 -5.20 -6.53 8.48
C CYS A 178 -4.39 -6.77 9.76
N TRP A 179 -3.30 -7.53 9.68
CA TRP A 179 -2.41 -7.88 10.79
C TRP A 179 -1.23 -6.92 10.84
N GLY A 180 -0.01 -7.42 11.11
CA GLY A 180 1.16 -6.59 11.36
C GLY A 180 1.91 -6.11 10.11
N GLY A 181 1.48 -6.50 8.91
CA GLY A 181 2.15 -6.11 7.68
C GLY A 181 3.55 -6.70 7.55
N LYS A 182 4.34 -6.17 6.63
CA LYS A 182 5.75 -6.55 6.44
C LYS A 182 6.67 -5.36 6.73
N ASP A 183 7.79 -5.63 7.39
CA ASP A 183 8.86 -4.65 7.57
C ASP A 183 9.28 -4.08 6.20
N PHE A 184 9.42 -2.75 6.11
CA PHE A 184 9.72 -2.10 4.84
C PHE A 184 10.60 -0.86 4.97
N THR A 185 10.19 0.11 5.79
CA THR A 185 10.95 1.34 6.03
C THR A 185 10.93 1.69 7.51
N GLN A 186 11.64 2.74 7.89
CA GLN A 186 11.58 3.29 9.24
C GLN A 186 10.31 4.11 9.43
N ALA A 187 9.88 4.27 10.69
CA ALA A 187 8.79 5.18 11.07
C ALA A 187 8.95 6.60 10.45
N PHE A 188 7.82 7.27 10.24
CA PHE A 188 7.80 8.60 9.65
C PHE A 188 8.04 9.65 10.73
N SER A 189 8.81 10.68 10.39
CA SER A 189 9.11 11.79 11.26
C SER A 189 8.34 13.04 10.86
N VAL A 190 7.91 13.81 11.85
CA VAL A 190 7.27 15.12 11.62
C VAL A 190 8.22 16.01 10.80
N GLY A 191 7.69 16.59 9.73
CA GLY A 191 8.40 17.40 8.76
C GLY A 191 8.79 16.66 7.48
N GLU A 192 8.80 15.32 7.49
CA GLU A 192 9.11 14.52 6.30
C GLU A 192 7.98 14.56 5.27
N THR A 193 8.39 14.49 4.00
CA THR A 193 7.50 14.28 2.86
C THR A 193 7.73 12.89 2.29
N LEU A 194 6.72 12.05 2.34
CA LEU A 194 6.76 10.66 1.94
C LEU A 194 5.91 10.50 0.69
N GLY A 195 6.32 9.61 -0.21
CA GLY A 195 5.56 9.35 -1.43
C GLY A 195 5.52 7.88 -1.73
N LEU A 196 4.42 7.46 -2.33
CA LEU A 196 4.18 6.09 -2.77
C LEU A 196 3.76 6.11 -4.23
N GLY A 197 4.33 5.21 -5.02
CA GLY A 197 3.95 5.04 -6.41
C GLY A 197 3.90 3.59 -6.83
N MET A 198 3.16 3.35 -7.91
CA MET A 198 3.05 2.07 -8.58
C MET A 198 3.36 2.27 -10.06
N THR A 199 4.19 1.40 -10.63
CA THR A 199 4.48 1.38 -12.06
C THR A 199 3.98 0.07 -12.66
N PHE A 200 3.14 0.19 -13.67
CA PHE A 200 2.52 -0.90 -14.41
C PHE A 200 3.30 -1.13 -15.70
N HIS A 201 3.69 -2.38 -15.96
CA HIS A 201 4.43 -2.80 -17.13
C HIS A 201 3.71 -3.96 -17.83
N LEU A 202 3.84 -4.02 -19.16
CA LEU A 202 3.51 -5.23 -19.91
C LEU A 202 4.38 -6.39 -19.43
N PRO A 203 3.87 -7.64 -19.43
CA PRO A 203 4.67 -8.81 -19.10
C PRO A 203 5.78 -9.06 -20.13
N ASP A 204 6.89 -9.63 -19.69
CA ASP A 204 8.00 -9.98 -20.57
C ASP A 204 7.58 -11.09 -21.56
N HIS A 205 7.85 -10.87 -22.86
CA HIS A 205 7.51 -11.83 -23.91
C HIS A 205 8.30 -13.16 -23.83
N SER A 206 9.36 -13.26 -23.01
CA SER A 206 10.37 -14.30 -23.15
C SER A 206 10.19 -15.55 -22.29
N ASN A 207 9.27 -15.61 -21.31
CA ASN A 207 9.11 -16.80 -20.45
C ASN A 207 7.68 -16.98 -19.89
N ALA A 208 6.65 -16.47 -20.57
CA ALA A 208 5.28 -16.67 -20.11
C ALA A 208 4.88 -18.15 -20.31
N SER A 209 4.61 -18.85 -19.20
CA SER A 209 3.65 -19.95 -19.26
C SER A 209 2.33 -19.38 -19.82
N PRO A 210 1.57 -20.13 -20.62
CA PRO A 210 0.38 -19.62 -21.30
C PRO A 210 -0.80 -19.25 -20.38
N GLN A 211 -0.57 -18.99 -19.08
CA GLN A 211 -1.61 -18.85 -18.06
C GLN A 211 -1.67 -17.48 -17.35
N THR A 212 -0.72 -16.55 -17.52
CA THR A 212 -0.81 -15.25 -16.85
C THR A 212 -0.52 -14.05 -17.78
N HIS A 213 -1.57 -13.58 -18.46
CA HIS A 213 -1.61 -12.27 -19.13
C HIS A 213 -1.78 -11.12 -18.11
N LYS A 214 -0.98 -11.11 -17.03
CA LYS A 214 -1.06 -10.10 -15.97
C LYS A 214 0.01 -9.03 -16.17
N LEU A 215 -0.29 -7.79 -15.78
CA LEU A 215 0.73 -6.73 -15.77
C LEU A 215 1.74 -7.02 -14.67
N LYS A 216 3.01 -6.70 -14.94
CA LYS A 216 4.01 -6.61 -13.88
C LYS A 216 3.84 -5.27 -13.17
N VAL A 217 3.75 -5.28 -11.85
CA VAL A 217 3.50 -4.06 -11.06
C VAL A 217 4.62 -3.87 -10.03
N GLU A 218 5.39 -2.80 -10.18
CA GLU A 218 6.43 -2.40 -9.22
C GLU A 218 5.91 -1.29 -8.32
N VAL A 219 5.99 -1.48 -7.01
CA VAL A 219 5.67 -0.46 -6.01
C VAL A 219 6.96 0.19 -5.56
N PHE A 220 6.96 1.51 -5.38
CA PHE A 220 8.14 2.22 -4.88
C PHE A 220 7.75 3.30 -3.88
N PHE A 221 8.68 3.57 -2.98
CA PHE A 221 8.54 4.54 -1.90
C PHE A 221 9.64 5.58 -1.98
N THR A 222 9.28 6.81 -1.64
CA THR A 222 10.20 7.95 -1.61
C THR A 222 10.14 8.66 -0.27
N ARG A 223 11.28 9.17 0.19
CA ARG A 223 11.40 10.00 1.39
C ARG A 223 12.15 11.28 1.02
N ASN A 224 11.51 12.42 1.30
CA ASN A 224 12.01 13.76 0.98
C ASN A 224 12.50 13.90 -0.48
N GLY A 225 11.70 13.37 -1.41
CA GLY A 225 11.97 13.40 -2.84
C GLY A 225 13.03 12.42 -3.35
N GLN A 226 13.57 11.54 -2.50
CA GLN A 226 14.52 10.50 -2.89
C GLN A 226 13.90 9.12 -2.80
N ARG A 227 14.18 8.23 -3.76
CA ARG A 227 13.73 6.84 -3.69
C ARG A 227 14.38 6.16 -2.47
N ALA A 228 13.57 5.55 -1.63
CA ALA A 228 13.99 4.95 -0.36
C ALA A 228 13.62 3.47 -0.24
N GLY A 229 12.90 2.91 -1.20
CA GLY A 229 12.56 1.49 -1.23
C GLY A 229 11.58 1.16 -2.35
N GLY A 230 11.25 -0.12 -2.47
CA GLY A 230 10.24 -0.63 -3.38
C GLY A 230 10.13 -2.15 -3.31
N TRP A 231 9.10 -2.69 -3.95
CA TRP A 231 8.84 -4.12 -4.02
C TRP A 231 8.08 -4.50 -5.29
N ASP A 232 8.14 -5.77 -5.66
CA ASP A 232 7.26 -6.34 -6.68
C ASP A 232 5.92 -6.67 -6.02
N LEU A 233 4.80 -6.20 -6.60
CA LEU A 233 3.46 -6.50 -6.08
C LEU A 233 3.21 -8.01 -5.98
N HIS A 234 3.79 -8.79 -6.90
CA HIS A 234 3.63 -10.24 -6.99
C HIS A 234 4.75 -11.02 -6.28
N GLU A 235 5.49 -10.38 -5.36
CA GLU A 235 6.43 -11.11 -4.50
C GLU A 235 5.70 -12.22 -3.72
N GLU A 236 6.43 -13.26 -3.31
CA GLU A 236 5.82 -14.30 -2.50
C GLU A 236 5.35 -13.73 -1.15
N THR A 237 4.08 -13.99 -0.84
CA THR A 237 3.42 -13.63 0.41
C THR A 237 3.18 -14.88 1.24
N ASP A 238 3.19 -14.73 2.56
CA ASP A 238 2.81 -15.82 3.45
C ASP A 238 1.33 -16.19 3.25
N GLU A 239 0.96 -17.42 3.57
CA GLU A 239 -0.41 -17.95 3.39
C GLU A 239 -1.50 -17.13 4.11
N GLU A 240 -1.12 -16.31 5.09
CA GLU A 240 -2.00 -15.49 5.91
C GLU A 240 -2.32 -14.11 5.29
N ALA A 241 -1.51 -13.64 4.33
CA ALA A 241 -1.78 -12.40 3.61
C ALA A 241 -2.82 -12.62 2.51
N GLY A 242 -3.74 -11.67 2.35
CA GLY A 242 -4.73 -11.73 1.29
C GLY A 242 -4.11 -11.54 -0.10
N GLY A 243 -4.84 -11.94 -1.14
CA GLY A 243 -4.38 -11.77 -2.53
C GLY A 243 -4.30 -10.31 -2.99
N VAL A 244 -3.63 -10.11 -4.13
CA VAL A 244 -3.39 -8.78 -4.77
C VAL A 244 -4.52 -8.30 -5.69
N GLU A 245 -5.70 -8.91 -5.59
CA GLU A 245 -6.89 -8.55 -6.39
C GLU A 245 -7.15 -7.03 -6.30
N GLY A 246 -7.43 -6.39 -7.44
CA GLY A 246 -7.70 -4.96 -7.50
C GLY A 246 -6.47 -4.08 -7.76
N LEU A 247 -5.26 -4.61 -7.61
CA LEU A 247 -4.01 -3.84 -7.72
C LEU A 247 -3.23 -4.17 -9.01
N GLU A 248 -3.71 -5.11 -9.82
CA GLU A 248 -3.00 -5.67 -10.98
C GLU A 248 -3.20 -4.85 -12.27
N GLY A 249 -3.79 -3.66 -12.14
CA GLY A 249 -4.07 -2.71 -13.23
C GLY A 249 -5.37 -2.97 -13.98
N ASP A 250 -6.21 -3.87 -13.48
CA ASP A 250 -7.54 -4.25 -13.94
C ASP A 250 -8.68 -3.44 -13.29
N PHE A 251 -8.37 -2.68 -12.25
CA PHE A 251 -9.30 -1.78 -11.55
C PHE A 251 -8.79 -0.34 -11.53
N ASP A 252 -9.72 0.59 -11.32
CA ASP A 252 -9.38 1.99 -11.08
C ASP A 252 -8.83 2.16 -9.66
N LEU A 253 -7.72 2.89 -9.53
CA LEU A 253 -7.07 3.11 -8.24
C LEU A 253 -7.16 4.57 -7.82
N HIS A 254 -7.58 4.78 -6.58
CA HIS A 254 -7.58 6.07 -5.91
C HIS A 254 -6.36 6.19 -5.01
N ALA A 255 -5.71 7.36 -5.03
CA ALA A 255 -4.79 7.74 -3.96
C ALA A 255 -5.58 7.85 -2.64
N ALA A 256 -5.02 7.31 -1.56
CA ALA A 256 -5.68 7.23 -0.27
C ALA A 256 -4.72 7.50 0.89
N VAL A 257 -5.22 8.21 1.90
CA VAL A 257 -4.52 8.50 3.15
C VAL A 257 -5.36 7.96 4.30
N GLY A 258 -4.84 6.96 5.01
CA GLY A 258 -5.42 6.52 6.28
C GLY A 258 -4.97 7.46 7.39
N LEU A 259 -5.84 7.74 8.35
CA LEU A 259 -5.60 8.69 9.45
C LEU A 259 -6.06 8.07 10.76
N PHE A 260 -5.23 8.16 11.79
CA PHE A 260 -5.51 7.62 13.12
C PHE A 260 -4.93 8.51 14.22
N GLY A 261 -5.73 8.79 15.26
CA GLY A 261 -5.38 9.77 16.29
C GLY A 261 -5.34 11.21 15.76
N GLY A 262 -4.74 12.12 16.54
CA GLY A 262 -4.57 13.51 16.14
C GLY A 262 -3.34 13.69 15.24
N VAL A 263 -3.55 13.92 13.94
CA VAL A 263 -2.49 14.10 12.95
C VAL A 263 -2.74 15.35 12.12
N ASP A 264 -1.68 16.08 11.78
CA ASP A 264 -1.68 17.14 10.77
C ASP A 264 -0.88 16.67 9.56
N PHE A 265 -1.41 16.92 8.38
CA PHE A 265 -0.81 16.45 7.14
C PHE A 265 -1.02 17.43 5.98
N GLU A 266 -0.21 17.26 4.94
CA GLU A 266 -0.39 17.91 3.64
C GLU A 266 -0.28 16.84 2.54
N VAL A 267 -1.29 16.73 1.67
CA VAL A 267 -1.28 15.77 0.55
C VAL A 267 -1.15 16.51 -0.79
N CYS A 268 -0.27 16.00 -1.64
CA CYS A 268 0.00 16.54 -2.97
C CYS A 268 -0.19 15.47 -4.05
N TYR A 269 -1.29 15.60 -4.81
CA TYR A 269 -1.59 14.73 -5.95
C TYR A 269 -0.96 15.20 -7.27
N ASN A 270 -0.46 16.44 -7.31
CA ASN A 270 -0.04 17.11 -8.54
C ASN A 270 1.40 16.78 -8.92
N ASN A 271 1.64 16.59 -10.22
CA ASN A 271 2.89 16.10 -10.79
C ASN A 271 4.16 16.96 -10.48
N PRO A 272 5.37 16.53 -10.87
CA PRO A 272 6.65 17.15 -10.52
C PRO A 272 6.82 18.62 -10.93
N ALA A 273 6.02 19.10 -11.89
CA ALA A 273 6.07 20.50 -12.32
C ALA A 273 5.33 21.44 -11.34
N ALA A 274 4.53 20.89 -10.42
CA ALA A 274 3.55 21.64 -9.63
C ALA A 274 3.54 21.31 -8.13
N GLY A 275 4.33 20.37 -7.62
CA GLY A 275 4.34 20.15 -6.16
C GLY A 275 5.20 19.03 -5.58
N TRP A 276 5.54 17.99 -6.33
CA TRP A 276 6.34 16.88 -5.77
C TRP A 276 7.80 17.25 -5.52
N LEU A 277 8.34 16.73 -4.43
CA LEU A 277 9.78 16.73 -4.18
C LEU A 277 10.49 15.70 -5.05
N TRP A 278 9.88 14.52 -5.25
CA TRP A 278 10.44 13.49 -6.13
C TRP A 278 10.32 13.89 -7.60
N ARG A 279 11.40 13.63 -8.34
CA ARG A 279 11.48 13.86 -9.78
C ARG A 279 11.81 12.53 -10.46
N PRO A 280 10.84 11.87 -11.13
CA PRO A 280 11.05 10.66 -11.90
C PRO A 280 12.05 10.84 -13.03
#